data_AF-A0A8J8J114-F1
#
_entry.id   AF-A0A8J8J114-F1
#
_cell.length_a   1.000
_cell.length_b   1.000
_cell.length_c   1.000
_cell.angle_alpha   90.00
_cell.angle_beta   90.00
_cell.angle_gamma   90.00
#
_symmetry.space_group_name_H-M   'P 1'
#
loop_
_entity.id
_entity.type
_entity.pdbx_description
1 polymer ?
#
loop_
_entity_poly.entity_id
_entity_poly.type
_entity_poly.pdbx_seq_one_letter_code
_entity_poly.pdbx_strand_id
1 'polypeptide(L)'
;MRDDTFSVLQEFISPREAFEQLDLLAPHFIGRDATAETVILSVKYEELMLQLEGLLEDADRIKAALEAGNIDPEEAKIELLDVLYGVRNIIGELEVVEALRARFGVGYVEVLSEYLRALGAIAFAELVQKNGDVVSRVKQEVAQRWGIYLPSLEGHHDVRGDDS
;
A
#
# COMPACT_ATOMS: atom_id res chain seq x y z
N MET A 1 -8.37 2.03 -15.59
CA MET A 1 -8.44 3.44 -15.14
C MET A 1 -9.78 3.66 -14.48
N ARG A 2 -9.83 3.73 -13.15
CA ARG A 2 -10.98 4.34 -12.46
C ARG A 2 -10.73 5.84 -12.51
N ASP A 3 -11.67 6.58 -13.10
CA ASP A 3 -11.69 8.05 -13.04
C ASP A 3 -11.94 8.44 -11.58
N ASP A 4 -10.88 8.83 -10.86
CA ASP A 4 -11.01 9.30 -9.49
C ASP A 4 -11.60 10.72 -9.53
N THR A 5 -12.92 10.79 -9.68
CA THR A 5 -13.73 12.02 -9.59
C THR A 5 -13.41 12.82 -8.32
N PHE A 6 -12.88 12.15 -7.29
CA PHE A 6 -12.51 12.73 -6.01
C PHE A 6 -10.99 12.85 -5.76
N SER A 7 -10.13 12.55 -6.74
CA SER A 7 -8.67 12.79 -6.64
C SER A 7 -8.35 14.25 -6.32
N VAL A 8 -9.16 15.18 -6.85
CA VAL A 8 -9.01 16.61 -6.61
C VAL A 8 -9.23 17.01 -5.15
N LEU A 9 -9.89 16.18 -4.33
CA LEU A 9 -10.10 16.49 -2.92
C LEU A 9 -8.79 16.65 -2.15
N GLN A 10 -7.71 15.98 -2.59
CA GLN A 10 -6.38 16.11 -1.98
C GLN A 10 -5.81 17.52 -2.09
N GLU A 11 -6.27 18.32 -3.07
CA GLU A 11 -5.83 19.70 -3.28
C GLU A 11 -6.59 20.69 -2.38
N PHE A 12 -7.75 20.30 -1.84
CA PHE A 12 -8.67 21.18 -1.13
C PHE A 12 -8.91 20.80 0.33
N ILE A 13 -8.59 19.58 0.73
CA ILE A 13 -8.87 19.04 2.07
C ILE A 13 -7.59 18.46 2.66
N SER A 14 -7.22 18.92 3.86
CA SER A 14 -6.10 18.36 4.60
C SER A 14 -6.41 16.99 5.21
N PRO A 15 -5.39 16.16 5.53
CA PRO A 15 -5.58 14.89 6.24
C PRO A 15 -6.42 14.99 7.50
N ARG A 16 -6.24 16.07 8.27
CA ARG A 16 -7.01 16.33 9.48
C ARG A 16 -8.48 16.66 9.19
N GLU A 17 -8.75 17.52 8.21
CA GLU A 17 -10.14 17.85 7.82
C GLU A 17 -10.87 16.63 7.26
N ALA A 18 -10.18 15.79 6.48
CA ALA A 18 -10.75 14.54 5.99
C ALA A 18 -11.10 13.59 7.15
N PHE A 19 -10.23 13.50 8.15
CA PHE A 19 -10.50 12.72 9.37
C PHE A 19 -11.75 13.26 10.11
N GLU A 20 -11.81 14.57 10.34
CA GLU A 20 -12.93 15.23 11.04
C GLU A 20 -14.26 15.04 10.28
N GLN A 21 -14.24 15.06 8.94
CA GLN A 21 -15.41 14.76 8.13
C GLN A 21 -15.83 13.28 8.24
N LEU A 22 -14.88 12.35 8.22
CA LEU A 22 -15.19 10.93 8.39
C LEU A 22 -15.79 10.64 9.77
N ASP A 23 -15.33 11.32 10.82
CA ASP A 23 -15.86 11.15 12.17
C ASP A 23 -17.35 11.53 12.25
N LEU A 24 -17.76 12.55 11.49
CA LEU A 24 -19.15 12.94 11.36
C LEU A 24 -19.96 12.00 10.47
N LEU A 25 -19.38 11.52 9.37
CA LEU A 25 -20.13 10.81 8.32
C LEU A 25 -20.19 9.29 8.55
N ALA A 26 -19.13 8.65 9.04
CA ALA A 26 -19.06 7.18 9.16
C ALA A 26 -20.27 6.56 9.89
N PRO A 27 -20.76 7.15 11.02
CA PRO A 27 -21.93 6.62 11.72
C PRO A 27 -23.23 6.59 10.89
N HIS A 28 -23.35 7.48 9.90
CA HIS A 28 -24.55 7.64 9.09
C HIS A 28 -24.56 6.78 7.83
N PHE A 29 -23.38 6.48 7.27
CA PHE A 29 -23.25 5.80 5.98
C PHE A 29 -22.84 4.33 6.09
N ILE A 30 -22.17 3.95 7.17
CA ILE A 30 -21.66 2.58 7.36
C ILE A 30 -22.41 1.88 8.50
N GLY A 31 -22.68 2.61 9.58
CA GLY A 31 -23.45 2.11 10.73
C GLY A 31 -23.11 2.87 11.99
N ARG A 32 -24.01 2.92 12.97
CA ARG A 32 -23.88 3.80 14.16
C ARG A 32 -22.58 3.64 14.95
N ASP A 33 -21.98 2.45 14.92
CA ASP A 33 -20.75 2.14 15.65
C ASP A 33 -19.49 2.33 14.80
N ALA A 34 -19.62 2.71 13.52
CA ALA A 34 -18.50 2.94 12.63
C ALA A 34 -17.81 4.27 12.94
N THR A 35 -16.50 4.21 13.15
CA THR A 35 -15.64 5.38 13.41
C THR A 35 -14.87 5.80 12.17
N ALA A 36 -14.24 6.98 12.21
CA ALA A 36 -13.32 7.41 11.15
C ALA A 36 -12.21 6.37 10.90
N GLU A 37 -11.62 5.80 11.95
CA GLU A 37 -10.56 4.79 11.85
C GLU A 37 -11.04 3.53 11.12
N THR A 38 -12.29 3.13 11.35
CA THR A 38 -12.90 1.99 10.65
C THR A 38 -12.88 2.22 9.13
N VAL A 39 -13.26 3.41 8.68
CA VAL A 39 -13.26 3.77 7.25
C VAL A 39 -11.84 3.84 6.71
N ILE A 40 -10.97 4.61 7.37
CA ILE A 40 -9.60 4.87 6.95
C ILE A 40 -8.83 3.55 6.78
N LEU A 41 -8.89 2.67 7.80
CA LEU A 41 -8.15 1.42 7.79
C LEU A 41 -8.74 0.41 6.79
N SER A 42 -10.06 0.40 6.59
CA SER A 42 -10.68 -0.46 5.57
C SER A 42 -10.31 -0.05 4.16
N VAL A 43 -10.34 1.26 3.88
CA VAL A 43 -9.94 1.81 2.58
C VAL A 43 -8.48 1.50 2.30
N LYS A 44 -7.58 1.76 3.27
CA LYS A 44 -6.15 1.51 3.07
C LYS A 44 -5.84 0.02 2.94
N TYR A 45 -6.52 -0.84 3.70
CA TYR A 45 -6.40 -2.29 3.54
C TYR A 45 -6.79 -2.74 2.12
N GLU A 46 -7.95 -2.29 1.64
CA GLU A 46 -8.42 -2.66 0.31
C GLU A 46 -7.49 -2.14 -0.81
N GLU A 47 -6.99 -0.91 -0.68
CA GLU A 47 -6.00 -0.34 -1.59
C GLU A 47 -4.74 -1.22 -1.67
N LEU A 48 -4.20 -1.63 -0.52
CA LEU A 48 -3.01 -2.47 -0.44
C LEU A 48 -3.25 -3.88 -0.99
N MET A 49 -4.43 -4.45 -0.74
CA MET A 49 -4.80 -5.76 -1.31
C MET A 49 -4.92 -5.71 -2.84
N LEU A 50 -5.51 -4.65 -3.40
CA LEU A 50 -5.57 -4.46 -4.85
C LEU A 50 -4.18 -4.28 -5.47
N GLN A 51 -3.30 -3.53 -4.81
CA GLN A 51 -1.90 -3.40 -5.24
C GLN A 51 -1.16 -4.75 -5.19
N LEU A 52 -1.41 -5.56 -4.16
CA LEU A 52 -0.81 -6.89 -4.02
C LEU A 52 -1.28 -7.82 -5.14
N GLU A 53 -2.58 -7.82 -5.44
CA GLU A 53 -3.15 -8.59 -6.56
C GLU A 53 -2.49 -8.21 -7.88
N GLY A 54 -2.33 -6.90 -8.16
CA GLY A 54 -1.65 -6.44 -9.37
C GLY A 54 -0.20 -6.92 -9.48
N LEU A 55 0.55 -6.93 -8.37
CA LEU A 55 1.92 -7.46 -8.36
C LEU A 55 1.98 -8.97 -8.62
N LEU A 56 1.00 -9.73 -8.11
CA LEU A 56 0.92 -11.17 -8.38
C LEU A 56 0.55 -11.45 -9.85
N GLU A 57 -0.35 -10.66 -10.43
CA GLU A 57 -0.65 -10.71 -11.86
C GLU A 57 0.58 -10.39 -12.72
N ASP A 58 1.39 -9.40 -12.31
CA ASP A 58 2.66 -9.09 -12.98
C ASP A 58 3.67 -10.24 -12.90
N ALA A 59 3.80 -10.92 -11.75
CA ALA A 59 4.65 -12.10 -11.63
C ALA A 59 4.21 -13.22 -12.58
N ASP A 60 2.91 -13.49 -12.69
CA ASP A 60 2.36 -14.49 -13.60
C ASP A 60 2.59 -14.11 -15.07
N ARG A 61 2.45 -12.82 -15.41
CA ARG A 61 2.75 -12.30 -16.75
C ARG A 61 4.22 -12.50 -17.12
N ILE A 62 5.14 -12.18 -16.21
CA ILE A 62 6.59 -12.36 -16.45
C ILE A 62 6.92 -13.83 -16.64
N LYS A 63 6.36 -14.72 -15.79
CA LYS A 63 6.55 -16.16 -15.91
C LYS A 63 6.07 -16.68 -17.28
N ALA A 64 4.87 -16.28 -17.70
CA ALA A 64 4.31 -16.70 -18.98
C ALA A 64 5.15 -16.19 -20.16
N ALA A 65 5.66 -14.95 -20.09
CA ALA A 65 6.56 -14.40 -21.10
C ALA A 65 7.88 -15.19 -21.17
N LEU A 66 8.46 -15.57 -20.03
CA LEU A 66 9.69 -16.35 -19.97
C LEU A 66 9.51 -17.76 -20.54
N GLU A 67 8.40 -18.43 -20.20
CA GLU A 67 8.06 -19.75 -20.75
C GLU A 67 7.82 -19.72 -22.27
N ALA A 68 7.28 -18.61 -22.78
CA ALA A 68 7.06 -18.40 -24.21
C ALA A 68 8.33 -17.93 -24.96
N GLY A 69 9.43 -17.62 -24.26
CA GLY A 69 10.64 -17.06 -24.85
C GLY A 69 10.47 -15.62 -25.36
N ASN A 70 9.50 -14.87 -24.83
CA ASN A 70 9.18 -13.49 -25.21
C ASN A 70 9.96 -12.44 -24.41
N ILE A 71 10.73 -12.87 -23.41
CA ILE A 71 11.57 -12.03 -22.54
C ILE A 71 12.89 -12.77 -22.28
N ASP A 72 14.00 -12.03 -22.18
CA ASP A 72 15.29 -12.60 -21.83
C ASP A 72 15.33 -13.03 -20.34
N PRO A 73 16.00 -14.13 -19.97
CA PRO A 73 16.06 -14.59 -18.58
C PRO A 73 16.62 -13.58 -17.57
N GLU A 74 17.59 -12.73 -17.95
CA GLU A 74 18.11 -11.71 -17.04
C GLU A 74 17.14 -10.53 -16.91
N GLU A 75 16.44 -10.16 -17.98
CA GLU A 75 15.37 -9.15 -17.93
C GLU A 75 14.22 -9.62 -17.05
N ALA A 76 13.75 -10.86 -17.23
CA ALA A 76 12.71 -11.46 -16.39
C ALA A 76 13.10 -11.49 -14.90
N LYS A 77 14.39 -11.73 -14.60
CA LYS A 77 14.90 -11.71 -13.23
C LYS A 77 14.86 -10.32 -12.62
N ILE A 78 15.18 -9.27 -13.37
CA ILE A 78 15.08 -7.88 -12.90
C ILE A 78 13.62 -7.53 -12.61
N GLU A 79 12.71 -7.82 -13.54
CA GLU A 79 11.28 -7.54 -13.33
C GLU A 79 10.69 -8.31 -12.13
N LEU A 80 11.08 -9.59 -11.96
CA LEU A 80 10.65 -10.37 -10.79
C LEU A 80 11.21 -9.81 -9.48
N LEU A 81 12.44 -9.27 -9.48
CA LEU A 81 12.98 -8.60 -8.30
C LEU A 81 12.15 -7.36 -7.94
N ASP A 82 11.78 -6.55 -8.93
CA ASP A 82 10.92 -5.37 -8.72
C ASP A 82 9.56 -5.76 -8.13
N VAL A 83 8.95 -6.84 -8.63
CA VAL A 83 7.71 -7.38 -8.05
C VAL A 83 7.92 -7.78 -6.59
N LEU A 84 9.00 -8.50 -6.28
CA LEU A 84 9.31 -8.91 -4.90
C LEU A 84 9.55 -7.72 -3.96
N TYR A 85 10.21 -6.66 -4.44
CA TYR A 85 10.36 -5.41 -3.70
C TYR A 85 8.99 -4.76 -3.42
N GLY A 86 8.11 -4.72 -4.42
CA GLY A 86 6.74 -4.22 -4.28
C GLY A 86 5.96 -5.01 -3.22
N VAL A 87 5.97 -6.34 -3.30
CA VAL A 87 5.26 -7.22 -2.36
C VAL A 87 5.75 -6.99 -0.93
N ARG A 88 7.07 -6.90 -0.74
CA ARG A 88 7.68 -6.62 0.58
C ARG A 88 7.19 -5.29 1.16
N ASN A 89 7.15 -4.23 0.34
CA ASN A 89 6.69 -2.92 0.79
C ASN A 89 5.22 -2.96 1.20
N ILE A 90 4.35 -3.60 0.39
CA ILE A 90 2.93 -3.76 0.71
C ILE A 90 2.73 -4.54 2.01
N ILE A 91 3.45 -5.64 2.21
CA ILE A 91 3.38 -6.40 3.48
C ILE A 91 3.76 -5.52 4.67
N GLY A 92 4.82 -4.71 4.53
CA GLY A 92 5.22 -3.76 5.57
C GLY A 92 4.13 -2.74 5.89
N GLU A 93 3.44 -2.21 4.88
CA GLU A 93 2.29 -1.32 5.07
C GLU A 93 1.08 -2.04 5.68
N LEU A 94 0.78 -3.27 5.26
CA LEU A 94 -0.29 -4.09 5.83
C LEU A 94 -0.06 -4.37 7.32
N GLU A 95 1.17 -4.65 7.74
CA GLU A 95 1.48 -4.82 9.17
C GLU A 95 1.20 -3.54 9.98
N VAL A 96 1.44 -2.35 9.40
CA VAL A 96 1.06 -1.07 10.03
C VAL A 96 -0.46 -0.94 10.12
N VAL A 97 -1.19 -1.21 9.04
CA VAL A 97 -2.66 -1.15 9.03
C VAL A 97 -3.27 -2.11 10.05
N GLU A 98 -2.77 -3.34 10.14
CA GLU A 98 -3.22 -4.34 11.12
C GLU A 98 -2.92 -3.93 12.57
N ALA A 99 -1.73 -3.37 12.82
CA ALA A 99 -1.38 -2.89 14.15
C ALA A 99 -2.27 -1.72 14.60
N LEU A 100 -2.58 -0.79 13.68
CA LEU A 100 -3.52 0.30 13.95
C LEU A 100 -4.93 -0.26 14.17
N ARG A 101 -5.39 -1.19 13.33
CA ARG A 101 -6.68 -1.87 13.49
C ARG A 101 -6.82 -2.51 14.87
N ALA A 102 -5.80 -3.24 15.31
CA ALA A 102 -5.77 -3.87 16.62
C ALA A 102 -5.78 -2.84 17.77
N ARG A 103 -5.08 -1.71 17.63
CA ARG A 103 -5.08 -0.62 18.62
C ARG A 103 -6.47 -0.02 18.80
N PHE A 104 -7.21 0.20 17.71
CA PHE A 104 -8.55 0.78 17.76
C PHE A 104 -9.65 -0.24 18.03
N GLY A 105 -9.36 -1.54 17.93
CA GLY A 105 -10.36 -2.59 18.14
C GLY A 105 -11.44 -2.61 17.04
N VAL A 106 -11.08 -2.20 15.81
CA VAL A 106 -12.03 -2.09 14.69
C VAL A 106 -11.93 -3.29 13.74
N GLY A 107 -13.02 -3.56 13.02
CA GLY A 107 -13.07 -4.53 11.92
C GLY A 107 -12.95 -3.84 10.56
N TYR A 108 -12.62 -4.60 9.53
CA TYR A 108 -12.72 -4.10 8.16
C TYR A 108 -14.16 -4.12 7.68
N VAL A 109 -14.55 -3.08 6.96
CA VAL A 109 -15.88 -2.91 6.37
C VAL A 109 -15.74 -2.58 4.89
N GLU A 110 -16.71 -3.00 4.09
CA GLU A 110 -16.78 -2.58 2.70
C GLU A 110 -17.26 -1.12 2.61
N VAL A 111 -16.43 -0.24 2.03
CA VAL A 111 -16.73 1.19 1.89
C VAL A 111 -17.21 1.46 0.46
N LEU A 112 -18.52 1.36 0.24
CA LEU A 112 -19.11 1.52 -1.10
C LEU A 112 -19.15 2.96 -1.61
N SER A 113 -19.13 3.94 -0.71
CA SER A 113 -19.16 5.36 -1.07
C SER A 113 -17.78 5.81 -1.55
N GLU A 114 -17.64 6.15 -2.83
CA GLU A 114 -16.39 6.68 -3.41
C GLU A 114 -15.89 7.93 -2.70
N TYR A 115 -16.81 8.77 -2.21
CA TYR A 115 -16.47 9.95 -1.42
C TYR A 115 -15.83 9.59 -0.08
N LEU A 116 -16.41 8.63 0.66
CA LEU A 116 -15.81 8.14 1.91
C LEU A 116 -14.47 7.43 1.67
N ARG A 117 -14.32 6.72 0.54
CA ARG A 117 -13.04 6.13 0.13
C ARG A 117 -11.98 7.20 -0.08
N ALA A 118 -12.30 8.25 -0.82
CA ALA A 118 -11.37 9.35 -1.06
C ALA A 118 -10.95 10.06 0.25
N LEU A 119 -11.92 10.35 1.14
CA LEU A 119 -11.61 10.89 2.46
C LEU A 119 -10.76 9.92 3.29
N GLY A 120 -11.06 8.62 3.25
CA GLY A 120 -10.32 7.57 3.96
C GLY A 120 -8.86 7.53 3.56
N ALA A 121 -8.59 7.58 2.25
CA ALA A 121 -7.24 7.62 1.70
C ALA A 121 -6.47 8.87 2.15
N ILE A 122 -7.12 10.05 2.14
CA ILE A 122 -6.51 11.32 2.57
C ILE A 122 -6.21 11.30 4.08
N ALA A 123 -7.16 10.84 4.89
CA ALA A 123 -7.07 10.84 6.35
C ALA A 123 -6.09 9.80 6.91
N PHE A 124 -5.61 8.84 6.11
CA PHE A 124 -4.64 7.85 6.55
C PHE A 124 -3.34 8.49 7.05
N ALA A 125 -2.87 9.57 6.42
CA ALA A 125 -1.68 10.30 6.86
C ALA A 125 -1.84 10.89 8.27
N GLU A 126 -3.01 11.46 8.58
CA GLU A 126 -3.34 11.96 9.91
C GLU A 126 -3.37 10.82 10.94
N LEU A 127 -3.97 9.68 10.57
CA LEU A 127 -4.04 8.51 11.44
C LEU A 127 -2.63 7.98 11.78
N VAL A 128 -1.74 7.92 10.79
CA VAL A 128 -0.33 7.54 10.98
C VAL A 128 0.40 8.54 11.87
N GLN A 129 0.23 9.84 11.64
CA GLN A 129 0.88 10.89 12.44
C GLN A 129 0.46 10.83 13.92
N LYS A 130 -0.84 10.64 14.20
CA LYS A 130 -1.39 10.51 15.57
C LYS A 130 -0.91 9.26 16.31
N ASN A 131 -0.46 8.24 15.59
CA ASN A 131 -0.05 6.95 16.13
C ASN A 131 1.41 6.62 15.78
N GLY A 132 2.24 7.67 15.68
CA GLY A 132 3.64 7.54 15.28
C GLY A 132 4.44 6.56 16.14
N ASP A 133 4.12 6.42 17.43
CA ASP A 133 4.72 5.44 18.34
C ASP A 133 4.50 3.99 17.87
N VAL A 134 3.26 3.65 17.54
CA VAL A 134 2.89 2.31 17.05
C VAL A 134 3.48 2.07 15.67
N VAL A 135 3.36 3.04 14.78
CA VAL A 135 3.89 2.94 13.41
C VAL A 135 5.40 2.75 13.42
N SER A 136 6.14 3.54 14.21
CA SER A 136 7.60 3.42 14.33
C SER A 136 8.01 2.06 14.88
N ARG A 137 7.33 1.56 15.91
CA ARG A 137 7.61 0.22 16.47
C ARG A 137 7.39 -0.87 15.42
N VAL A 138 6.24 -0.87 14.75
CA VAL A 138 5.92 -1.88 13.73
C VAL A 138 6.91 -1.82 12.57
N LYS A 139 7.27 -0.63 12.09
CA LYS A 139 8.29 -0.49 11.04
C LYS A 139 9.66 -1.03 11.46
N GLN A 140 10.04 -0.87 12.73
CA GLN A 140 11.27 -1.48 13.26
C GLN A 140 11.17 -3.00 13.32
N GLU A 141 10.04 -3.55 13.78
CA GLU A 141 9.78 -4.99 13.82
C GLU A 141 9.79 -5.61 12.41
N VAL A 142 9.13 -4.96 11.45
CA VAL A 142 9.17 -5.32 10.02
C VAL A 142 10.60 -5.30 9.52
N ALA A 143 11.35 -4.20 9.74
CA ALA A 143 12.73 -4.12 9.28
C ALA A 143 13.64 -5.21 9.87
N GLN A 144 13.41 -5.61 11.13
CA GLN A 144 14.15 -6.69 11.78
C GLN A 144 13.76 -8.08 11.24
N ARG A 145 12.46 -8.34 11.09
CA ARG A 145 11.94 -9.62 10.56
C ARG A 145 12.33 -9.84 9.10
N TRP A 146 12.27 -8.78 8.31
CA TRP A 146 12.60 -8.76 6.89
C TRP A 146 14.03 -8.27 6.63
N GLY A 147 14.91 -8.38 7.63
CA GLY A 147 16.32 -7.96 7.61
C GLY A 147 17.23 -8.80 6.71
N ILE A 148 16.75 -9.25 5.54
CA ILE A 148 17.51 -10.07 4.60
C ILE A 148 17.56 -9.36 3.25
N TYR A 149 18.81 -9.08 2.84
CA TYR A 149 19.32 -8.74 1.51
C TYR A 149 18.34 -9.07 0.36
N LEU A 150 17.82 -8.03 -0.30
CA LEU A 150 17.63 -8.12 -1.73
C LEU A 150 18.95 -7.63 -2.35
N PRO A 151 19.61 -8.41 -3.23
CA PRO A 151 20.83 -7.94 -3.87
C PRO A 151 20.53 -6.60 -4.51
N SER A 152 21.30 -5.57 -4.14
CA SER A 152 21.25 -4.29 -4.80
C SER A 152 21.38 -4.54 -6.31
N LEU A 153 20.44 -4.02 -7.10
CA LEU A 153 20.56 -3.98 -8.56
C LEU A 153 21.76 -3.12 -9.02
N GLU A 154 22.49 -2.51 -8.09
CA GLU A 154 23.83 -1.94 -8.28
C GLU A 154 24.84 -3.05 -8.55
N GLY A 155 24.85 -3.55 -9.79
CA GLY A 155 25.81 -4.57 -10.25
C GLY A 155 25.80 -4.89 -11.74
N HIS A 156 24.84 -4.38 -12.53
CA HIS A 156 24.75 -4.70 -13.98
C HIS A 156 24.91 -3.49 -14.92
N HIS A 157 25.61 -2.44 -14.49
CA HIS A 157 26.10 -1.40 -15.39
C HIS A 157 27.58 -1.09 -15.15
N ASP A 158 28.45 -2.09 -15.26
CA ASP A 158 29.84 -1.79 -15.61
C ASP A 158 30.58 -3.00 -16.21
N VAL A 159 30.20 -3.42 -17.43
CA VAL A 159 31.10 -4.20 -18.30
C VAL A 159 30.89 -3.82 -19.77
N ARG A 160 31.29 -2.60 -20.14
CA ARG A 160 31.77 -2.22 -21.49
C ARG A 160 32.58 -0.94 -21.32
N GLY A 161 33.87 -0.87 -21.53
CA GLY A 161 34.87 -1.81 -21.99
C GLY A 161 36.13 -0.98 -22.05
N ASP A 162 37.15 -1.40 -21.31
CA ASP A 162 38.52 -0.94 -21.57
C ASP A 162 39.04 -1.89 -22.64
N ASP A 163 39.23 -1.39 -23.85
CA ASP A 163 40.11 -1.99 -24.85
C ASP A 163 40.39 -0.96 -25.97
N SER A 164 41.67 -0.56 -26.02
CA SER A 164 42.42 0.09 -27.12
C SER A 164 42.49 1.62 -27.20
#